data_AF-A0AAJ2WFR6-F1
#
_entry.id   AF-A0AAJ2WFR6-F1
#
_cell.length_a   1.000
_cell.length_b   1.000
_cell.length_c   1.000
_cell.angle_alpha   90.00
_cell.angle_beta   90.00
_cell.angle_gamma   90.00
#
_symmetry.space_group_name_H-M   'P 1'
#
loop_
_entity.id
_entity.type
_entity.pdbx_description
1 polymer ?
#
loop_
_entity_poly.entity_id
_entity_poly.type
_entity_poly.pdbx_seq_one_letter_code
_entity_poly.pdbx_strand_id
1 'polypeptide(L)'
;MKTAKKLIAALTALVLVFVMVSCGAAGDDMTKEPKNAKEASAMHEKLLGQENEILSENSALWEKVFMAADKGMVMTEDGKNYGDFLITTIENAKDQFSDDEYTLIKGEAEKIRDIETKLTELENKFPEINGSSGDDSMSMPAGNANITKFPSFTGKDLDGNEVKSDDLFSGNAVTVVNFWFTTCGPCVSELSELDAMNKELAEKGGELIGINAFTLDGDEKSIAEAKEVLDKNGASYRNVYFDSDSDAGKFTAGIYAYPTTYVVDRNGNIVGDPIVGAITNKNQMEELQKQIDTAIATDSVK
;
A
#
# COMPACT_ATOMS: atom_id res chain seq x y z
N MET A 1 -41.85 23.27 -60.42
CA MET A 1 -41.31 24.18 -59.38
C MET A 1 -41.66 23.54 -58.04
N LYS A 2 -40.75 22.86 -57.32
CA LYS A 2 -39.90 23.42 -56.23
C LYS A 2 -40.70 24.46 -55.44
N THR A 3 -41.13 24.27 -54.19
CA THR A 3 -40.39 24.05 -52.92
C THR A 3 -41.48 23.98 -51.82
N ALA A 4 -41.43 23.15 -50.77
CA ALA A 4 -40.79 23.50 -49.51
C ALA A 4 -40.99 22.38 -48.46
N LYS A 5 -39.98 22.23 -47.61
CA LYS A 5 -39.83 21.32 -46.47
C LYS A 5 -40.90 21.55 -45.38
N LYS A 6 -41.26 20.48 -44.65
CA LYS A 6 -40.97 20.33 -43.21
C LYS A 6 -41.28 18.91 -42.71
N LEU A 7 -40.29 18.34 -42.04
CA LEU A 7 -40.27 17.01 -41.44
C LEU A 7 -41.15 16.97 -40.18
N ILE A 8 -41.92 15.90 -40.00
CA ILE A 8 -42.50 15.52 -38.72
C ILE A 8 -41.64 14.39 -38.15
N ALA A 9 -41.19 14.60 -36.92
CA ALA A 9 -40.29 13.75 -36.17
C ALA A 9 -40.93 12.40 -35.80
N ALA A 10 -40.21 11.32 -36.06
CA ALA A 10 -40.34 10.07 -35.33
C ALA A 10 -39.12 9.97 -34.42
N LEU A 11 -39.31 10.12 -33.12
CA LEU A 11 -38.31 9.78 -32.11
C LEU A 11 -38.13 8.25 -32.13
N THR A 12 -37.09 7.77 -32.78
CA THR A 12 -36.51 6.46 -32.48
C THR A 12 -35.47 6.66 -31.39
N ALA A 13 -35.77 6.13 -30.20
CA ALA A 13 -34.81 6.01 -29.12
C ALA A 13 -33.65 5.10 -29.59
N LEU A 14 -32.51 5.72 -29.90
CA LEU A 14 -31.25 5.01 -30.08
C LEU A 14 -30.72 4.72 -28.68
N VAL A 15 -31.09 3.57 -28.12
CA VAL A 15 -30.36 2.99 -26.99
C VAL A 15 -28.97 2.65 -27.51
N LEU A 16 -27.99 3.49 -27.19
CA LEU A 16 -26.58 3.16 -27.29
C LEU A 16 -26.31 2.04 -26.28
N VAL A 17 -26.48 0.79 -26.76
CA VAL A 17 -25.83 -0.35 -26.13
C VAL A 17 -24.33 -0.11 -26.32
N PHE A 18 -23.70 0.46 -25.29
CA PHE A 18 -22.26 0.30 -25.14
C PHE A 18 -22.01 -1.19 -24.96
N VAL A 19 -21.57 -1.82 -26.05
CA VAL A 19 -20.98 -3.14 -26.01
C VAL A 19 -19.78 -3.02 -25.08
N MET A 20 -19.93 -3.56 -23.87
CA MET A 20 -18.77 -3.86 -23.03
C MET A 20 -17.88 -4.76 -23.87
N VAL A 21 -16.71 -4.24 -24.22
CA VAL A 21 -15.61 -5.01 -24.75
C VAL A 21 -15.25 -6.01 -23.67
N SER A 22 -15.76 -7.24 -23.79
CA SER A 22 -15.29 -8.35 -22.99
C SER A 22 -13.90 -8.75 -23.50
N CYS A 23 -12.86 -8.14 -22.95
CA CYS A 23 -11.70 -8.92 -22.51
C CYS A 23 -12.08 -9.41 -21.11
N GLY A 24 -12.04 -10.67 -20.71
CA GLY A 24 -11.52 -11.89 -21.27
C GLY A 24 -11.38 -12.80 -20.05
N ALA A 25 -12.29 -13.77 -19.90
CA ALA A 25 -12.24 -14.90 -18.97
C ALA A 25 -11.73 -14.63 -17.52
N ALA A 26 -12.62 -14.22 -16.60
CA ALA A 26 -12.36 -14.28 -15.15
C ALA A 26 -13.60 -14.75 -14.36
N GLY A 27 -14.34 -15.75 -14.87
CA GLY A 27 -15.60 -16.19 -14.27
C GLY A 27 -15.74 -17.68 -13.93
N ASP A 28 -14.80 -18.56 -14.29
CA ASP A 28 -15.05 -20.03 -14.25
C ASP A 28 -13.99 -20.86 -13.50
N ASP A 29 -13.03 -20.22 -12.82
CA ASP A 29 -11.82 -20.92 -12.33
C ASP A 29 -11.67 -20.92 -10.80
N MET A 30 -12.54 -20.20 -10.08
CA MET A 30 -12.50 -20.05 -8.61
C MET A 30 -13.30 -21.12 -7.83
N THR A 31 -13.85 -22.12 -8.53
CA THR A 31 -14.64 -23.22 -7.96
C THR A 31 -13.91 -24.57 -7.98
N LYS A 32 -12.75 -24.64 -8.64
CA LYS A 32 -11.96 -25.87 -8.73
C LYS A 32 -10.94 -25.87 -7.62
N GLU A 33 -11.05 -26.81 -6.69
CA GLU A 33 -10.03 -26.97 -5.65
C GLU A 33 -8.67 -27.35 -6.25
N PRO A 34 -7.56 -26.76 -5.76
CA PRO A 34 -6.23 -27.13 -6.22
C PRO A 34 -5.88 -28.53 -5.73
N LYS A 35 -5.21 -29.30 -6.59
CA LYS A 35 -4.88 -30.72 -6.33
C LYS A 35 -3.48 -30.90 -5.77
N ASN A 36 -2.64 -29.87 -5.82
CA ASN A 36 -1.25 -29.89 -5.41
C ASN A 36 -0.78 -28.47 -5.03
N ALA A 37 0.37 -28.38 -4.36
CA ALA A 37 0.97 -27.13 -3.90
C ALA A 37 1.18 -26.09 -5.01
N LYS A 38 1.50 -26.52 -6.24
CA LYS A 38 1.73 -25.61 -7.38
C LYS A 38 0.43 -24.96 -7.85
N GLU A 39 -0.65 -25.74 -7.95
CA GLU A 39 -1.99 -25.21 -8.24
C GLU A 39 -2.50 -24.34 -7.09
N ALA A 40 -2.19 -24.70 -5.84
CA ALA A 40 -2.56 -23.92 -4.66
C ALA A 40 -1.85 -22.57 -4.62
N SER A 41 -0.54 -22.52 -4.91
CA SER A 41 0.24 -21.27 -5.00
C SER A 41 -0.28 -20.34 -6.10
N ALA A 42 -0.55 -20.87 -7.29
CA ALA A 42 -1.09 -20.05 -8.39
C ALA A 42 -2.51 -19.52 -8.08
N MET A 43 -3.30 -20.31 -7.35
CA MET A 43 -4.62 -19.86 -6.88
C MET A 43 -4.50 -18.81 -5.78
N HIS A 44 -3.54 -18.95 -4.86
CA HIS A 44 -3.23 -17.99 -3.80
C HIS A 44 -2.84 -16.62 -4.39
N GLU A 45 -1.89 -16.59 -5.33
CA GLU A 45 -1.51 -15.36 -6.05
C GLU A 45 -2.70 -14.70 -6.76
N LYS A 46 -3.53 -15.50 -7.43
CA LYS A 46 -4.70 -15.00 -8.16
C LYS A 46 -5.77 -14.42 -7.22
N LEU A 47 -6.00 -15.05 -6.07
CA LEU A 47 -6.93 -14.59 -5.06
C LEU A 47 -6.48 -13.25 -4.46
N LEU A 48 -5.20 -13.13 -4.09
CA LEU A 48 -4.63 -11.86 -3.65
C LEU A 48 -4.74 -10.76 -4.73
N GLY A 49 -4.52 -11.13 -6.01
CA GLY A 49 -4.68 -10.20 -7.13
C GLY A 49 -6.10 -9.65 -7.25
N GLN A 50 -7.11 -10.49 -7.03
CA GLN A 50 -8.51 -10.09 -7.04
C GLN A 50 -8.88 -9.23 -5.83
N GLU A 51 -8.35 -9.53 -4.65
CA GLU A 51 -8.56 -8.70 -3.46
C GLU A 51 -8.02 -7.28 -3.69
N ASN A 52 -6.80 -7.18 -4.23
CA ASN A 52 -6.18 -5.91 -4.58
C ASN A 52 -6.97 -5.14 -5.64
N GLU A 53 -7.48 -5.82 -6.66
CA GLU A 53 -8.34 -5.21 -7.68
C GLU A 53 -9.59 -4.60 -7.01
N ILE A 54 -10.28 -5.36 -6.15
CA ILE A 54 -11.46 -4.88 -5.43
C ILE A 54 -11.16 -3.66 -4.54
N LEU A 55 -10.03 -3.66 -3.83
CA LEU A 55 -9.62 -2.54 -2.97
C LEU A 55 -9.15 -1.31 -3.77
N SER A 56 -8.69 -1.51 -5.00
CA SER A 56 -8.26 -0.41 -5.89
C SER A 56 -9.43 0.20 -6.68
N GLU A 57 -10.45 -0.59 -6.96
CA GLU A 57 -11.70 -0.12 -7.55
C GLU A 57 -12.48 0.70 -6.53
N ASN A 58 -13.23 1.71 -6.98
CA ASN A 58 -14.06 2.55 -6.11
C ASN A 58 -13.31 3.22 -4.93
N SER A 59 -12.05 3.61 -5.15
CA SER A 59 -11.14 4.17 -4.14
C SER A 59 -11.75 5.25 -3.23
N ALA A 60 -12.61 6.13 -3.76
CA ALA A 60 -13.29 7.16 -2.97
C ALA A 60 -14.30 6.59 -1.95
N LEU A 61 -14.93 5.45 -2.26
CA LEU A 61 -15.80 4.74 -1.31
C LEU A 61 -14.99 4.02 -0.24
N TRP A 62 -13.89 3.38 -0.63
CA TRP A 62 -12.97 2.77 0.32
C TRP A 62 -12.35 3.79 1.28
N GLU A 63 -11.94 4.95 0.77
CA GLU A 63 -11.47 6.06 1.60
C GLU A 63 -12.53 6.46 2.63
N LYS A 64 -13.79 6.58 2.22
CA LYS A 64 -14.90 6.86 3.15
C LYS A 64 -15.06 5.75 4.21
N VAL A 65 -14.94 4.48 3.83
CA VAL A 65 -14.95 3.34 4.79
C VAL A 65 -13.83 3.49 5.80
N PHE A 66 -12.59 3.73 5.35
CA PHE A 66 -11.43 3.84 6.23
C PHE A 66 -11.48 5.08 7.12
N MET A 67 -12.04 6.19 6.65
CA MET A 67 -12.28 7.38 7.46
C MET A 67 -13.35 7.15 8.55
N ALA A 68 -14.29 6.25 8.30
CA ALA A 68 -15.38 5.95 9.22
C ALA A 68 -15.04 4.84 10.24
N ALA A 69 -13.92 4.15 10.06
CA ALA A 69 -13.43 3.16 11.02
C ALA A 69 -13.21 3.78 12.40
N ASP A 70 -13.83 3.20 13.43
CA ASP A 70 -13.63 3.63 14.81
C ASP A 70 -12.18 3.35 15.23
N LYS A 71 -11.48 4.41 15.65
CA LYS A 71 -10.09 4.39 16.12
C LYS A 71 -9.88 3.40 17.29
N GLY A 72 -10.94 2.98 17.99
CA GLY A 72 -10.91 1.98 19.05
C GLY A 72 -11.18 0.53 18.61
N MET A 73 -11.82 0.30 17.46
CA MET A 73 -12.16 -1.06 16.97
C MET A 73 -11.01 -1.72 16.19
N VAL A 74 -10.02 -0.94 15.76
CA VAL A 74 -8.79 -1.44 15.11
C VAL A 74 -7.87 -2.18 16.11
N MET A 75 -8.10 -2.00 17.43
CA MET A 75 -7.21 -2.49 18.49
C MET A 75 -7.58 -3.85 19.09
N THR A 76 -8.53 -4.56 18.49
CA THR A 76 -8.86 -5.93 18.89
C THR A 76 -9.41 -6.68 17.69
N GLU A 77 -8.64 -7.61 17.12
CA GLU A 77 -9.02 -9.03 17.17
C GLU A 77 -7.99 -9.94 16.48
N ASP A 78 -7.39 -10.80 17.31
CA ASP A 78 -6.55 -11.92 16.95
C ASP A 78 -7.20 -12.79 15.86
N GLY A 79 -6.59 -12.85 14.67
CA GLY A 79 -6.85 -13.88 13.66
C GLY A 79 -8.23 -13.83 13.00
N LYS A 80 -8.87 -12.67 12.92
CA LYS A 80 -10.13 -12.51 12.19
C LYS A 80 -9.93 -12.01 10.76
N ASN A 81 -10.81 -12.47 9.89
CA ASN A 81 -10.81 -12.21 8.46
C ASN A 81 -10.95 -10.70 8.17
N TYR A 82 -10.10 -10.16 7.30
CA TYR A 82 -10.07 -8.73 6.98
C TYR A 82 -11.39 -8.22 6.39
N GLY A 83 -12.06 -9.02 5.56
CA GLY A 83 -13.38 -8.67 5.02
C GLY A 83 -14.47 -8.53 6.09
N ASP A 84 -14.42 -9.30 7.19
CA ASP A 84 -15.38 -9.14 8.30
C ASP A 84 -15.20 -7.79 9.02
N PHE A 85 -13.96 -7.34 9.14
CA PHE A 85 -13.65 -6.00 9.67
C PHE A 85 -14.21 -4.91 8.75
N LEU A 86 -14.01 -5.03 7.43
CA LEU A 86 -14.53 -4.08 6.45
C LEU A 86 -16.06 -4.02 6.48
N ILE A 87 -16.73 -5.17 6.49
CA ILE A 87 -18.20 -5.25 6.58
C ILE A 87 -18.70 -4.56 7.86
N THR A 88 -18.09 -4.87 9.00
CA THR A 88 -18.47 -4.28 10.29
C THR A 88 -18.29 -2.76 10.27
N THR A 89 -17.21 -2.28 9.68
CA THR A 89 -16.93 -0.84 9.52
C THR A 89 -17.98 -0.17 8.64
N ILE A 90 -18.32 -0.77 7.49
CA ILE A 90 -19.35 -0.29 6.57
C ILE A 90 -20.72 -0.25 7.26
N GLU A 91 -21.07 -1.27 8.03
CA GLU A 91 -22.34 -1.34 8.74
C GLU A 91 -22.47 -0.26 9.82
N ASN A 92 -21.39 -0.01 10.58
CA ASN A 92 -21.36 1.05 11.59
C ASN A 92 -21.40 2.46 10.97
N ALA A 93 -20.90 2.59 9.74
CA ALA A 93 -20.84 3.84 9.00
C ALA A 93 -21.97 4.01 7.98
N LYS A 94 -23.01 3.15 8.02
CA LYS A 94 -24.04 3.06 6.97
C LYS A 94 -24.67 4.41 6.60
N ASP A 95 -24.89 5.29 7.58
CA ASP A 95 -25.50 6.61 7.38
C ASP A 95 -24.62 7.59 6.57
N GLN A 96 -23.35 7.25 6.29
CA GLN A 96 -22.41 8.04 5.49
C GLN A 96 -22.46 7.68 3.98
N PHE A 97 -23.19 6.63 3.63
CA PHE A 97 -23.33 6.13 2.26
C PHE A 97 -24.76 6.34 1.75
N SER A 98 -24.90 6.62 0.45
CA SER A 98 -26.19 6.42 -0.23
C SER A 98 -26.53 4.93 -0.32
N ASP A 99 -27.80 4.60 -0.58
CA ASP A 99 -28.24 3.19 -0.68
C ASP A 99 -27.46 2.40 -1.74
N ASP A 100 -27.13 3.03 -2.87
CA ASP A 100 -26.37 2.43 -3.97
C ASP A 100 -24.90 2.22 -3.58
N GLU A 101 -24.26 3.23 -2.96
CA GLU A 101 -22.88 3.14 -2.48
C GLU A 101 -22.73 2.09 -1.38
N TYR A 102 -23.67 2.06 -0.42
CA TYR A 102 -23.68 1.09 0.66
C TYR A 102 -23.81 -0.34 0.13
N THR A 103 -24.70 -0.55 -0.83
CA THR A 103 -24.91 -1.87 -1.46
C THR A 103 -23.66 -2.32 -2.22
N LEU A 104 -23.03 -1.41 -2.97
CA LEU A 104 -21.81 -1.69 -3.72
C LEU A 104 -20.64 -2.05 -2.78
N ILE A 105 -20.30 -1.14 -1.86
CA ILE A 105 -19.11 -1.28 -1.01
C ILE A 105 -19.22 -2.46 -0.04
N LYS A 106 -20.43 -2.74 0.46
CA LYS A 106 -20.68 -3.94 1.27
C LYS A 106 -20.49 -5.21 0.46
N GLY A 107 -20.98 -5.24 -0.78
CA GLY A 107 -20.80 -6.39 -1.67
C GLY A 107 -19.32 -6.63 -2.04
N GLU A 108 -18.52 -5.56 -2.14
CA GLU A 108 -17.08 -5.66 -2.33
C GLU A 108 -16.35 -6.20 -1.09
N ALA A 109 -16.71 -5.71 0.10
CA ALA A 109 -16.19 -6.24 1.36
C ALA A 109 -16.54 -7.73 1.59
N GLU A 110 -17.74 -8.17 1.18
CA GLU A 110 -18.13 -9.59 1.20
C GLU A 110 -17.26 -10.44 0.27
N LYS A 111 -16.90 -9.94 -0.91
CA LYS A 111 -15.96 -10.65 -1.81
C LYS A 111 -14.58 -10.77 -1.19
N ILE A 112 -14.07 -9.71 -0.55
CA ILE A 112 -12.79 -9.72 0.16
C ILE A 112 -12.83 -10.77 1.28
N ARG A 113 -13.91 -10.82 2.07
CA ARG A 113 -14.08 -11.85 3.12
C ARG A 113 -14.00 -13.27 2.56
N ASP A 114 -14.69 -13.51 1.44
CA ASP A 114 -14.70 -14.82 0.81
C ASP A 114 -13.33 -15.19 0.22
N ILE A 115 -12.56 -14.21 -0.28
CA ILE A 115 -11.18 -14.38 -0.74
C ILE A 115 -10.27 -14.76 0.44
N GLU A 116 -10.29 -13.99 1.52
CA GLU A 116 -9.50 -14.20 2.73
C GLU A 116 -9.78 -15.58 3.37
N THR A 117 -11.05 -16.02 3.34
CA THR A 117 -11.43 -17.36 3.79
C THR A 117 -10.77 -18.44 2.94
N LYS A 118 -10.79 -18.29 1.62
CA LYS A 118 -10.16 -19.24 0.70
C LYS A 118 -8.64 -19.25 0.85
N LEU A 119 -8.01 -18.09 1.02
CA LEU A 119 -6.57 -17.98 1.28
C LEU A 119 -6.19 -18.76 2.54
N THR A 120 -6.91 -18.52 3.64
CA THR A 120 -6.73 -19.25 4.90
C THR A 120 -6.94 -20.77 4.73
N GLU A 121 -7.94 -21.20 3.97
CA GLU A 121 -8.17 -22.61 3.67
C GLU A 121 -7.04 -23.23 2.83
N LEU A 122 -6.52 -22.50 1.85
CA LEU A 122 -5.40 -22.94 1.01
C LEU A 122 -4.11 -23.09 1.83
N GLU A 123 -3.80 -22.13 2.68
CA GLU A 123 -2.64 -22.13 3.56
C GLU A 123 -2.68 -23.27 4.58
N ASN A 124 -3.87 -23.55 5.14
CA ASN A 124 -4.06 -24.70 6.03
C ASN A 124 -3.95 -26.05 5.32
N LYS A 125 -4.43 -26.13 4.06
CA LYS A 125 -4.44 -27.38 3.28
C LYS A 125 -3.09 -27.69 2.62
N PHE A 126 -2.32 -26.67 2.30
CA PHE A 126 -0.99 -26.79 1.69
C PHE A 126 0.04 -25.96 2.46
N PRO A 127 0.47 -26.37 3.66
CA PRO A 127 1.42 -25.60 4.47
C PRO A 127 2.75 -25.30 3.78
N GLU A 128 3.11 -26.06 2.74
CA GLU A 128 4.27 -25.75 1.88
C GLU A 128 4.16 -24.44 1.08
N ILE A 129 2.95 -23.90 0.87
CA ILE A 129 2.79 -22.57 0.27
C ILE A 129 3.09 -21.46 1.28
N ASN A 130 3.06 -21.76 2.59
CA ASN A 130 3.47 -20.82 3.65
C ASN A 130 5.00 -20.65 3.74
N GLY A 131 5.78 -21.41 2.96
CA GLY A 131 7.25 -21.44 3.03
C GLY A 131 7.97 -21.61 1.68
N SER A 132 7.26 -21.60 0.56
CA SER A 132 7.84 -21.59 -0.79
C SER A 132 7.80 -20.20 -1.44
N SER A 133 7.90 -19.14 -0.64
CA SER A 133 8.46 -17.85 -1.07
C SER A 133 9.99 -17.98 -1.12
N GLY A 134 10.46 -18.85 -1.99
CA GLY A 134 11.87 -19.08 -2.28
C GLY A 134 12.10 -18.82 -3.77
N ASP A 135 12.47 -17.57 -4.06
CA ASP A 135 12.91 -17.02 -5.35
C ASP A 135 11.80 -16.73 -6.37
N ASP A 136 11.70 -15.44 -6.71
CA ASP A 136 10.87 -14.77 -7.72
C ASP A 136 9.33 -14.89 -7.58
N SER A 137 8.69 -13.75 -7.25
CA SER A 137 7.23 -13.51 -7.20
C SER A 137 6.57 -13.56 -5.81
N MET A 138 7.03 -12.68 -4.91
CA MET A 138 6.11 -11.92 -4.05
C MET A 138 6.19 -10.41 -4.37
N SER A 139 6.47 -10.11 -5.64
CA SER A 139 6.15 -8.82 -6.24
C SER A 139 4.68 -8.85 -6.62
N MET A 140 3.80 -8.50 -5.68
CA MET A 140 2.62 -7.78 -6.12
C MET A 140 3.13 -6.48 -6.76
N PRO A 141 2.69 -6.14 -7.98
CA PRO A 141 3.08 -4.89 -8.58
C PRO A 141 2.54 -3.80 -7.67
N ALA A 142 3.44 -3.13 -6.94
CA ALA A 142 3.26 -1.73 -6.61
C ALA A 142 2.72 -1.09 -7.90
N GLY A 143 1.57 -0.43 -7.82
CA GLY A 143 0.94 0.20 -8.96
C GLY A 143 1.86 1.24 -9.59
N ASN A 144 2.78 0.79 -10.42
CA ASN A 144 3.55 1.48 -11.45
C ASN A 144 4.65 0.53 -11.95
N ALA A 145 4.73 0.38 -13.27
CA ALA A 145 5.73 -0.42 -13.99
C ALA A 145 7.15 -0.25 -13.43
N ASN A 146 7.82 -1.36 -13.06
CA ASN A 146 9.27 -1.47 -12.86
C ASN A 146 9.93 -0.20 -12.26
N ILE A 147 9.46 0.26 -11.10
CA ILE A 147 10.15 1.34 -10.39
C ILE A 147 11.43 0.75 -9.78
N THR A 148 12.50 0.77 -10.56
CA THR A 148 13.84 0.36 -10.12
C THR A 148 14.56 1.45 -9.33
N LYS A 149 14.02 2.68 -9.34
CA LYS A 149 14.64 3.86 -8.72
C LYS A 149 13.63 4.64 -7.91
N PHE A 150 14.01 5.02 -6.69
CA PHE A 150 13.19 5.87 -5.86
C PHE A 150 13.04 7.25 -6.55
N PRO A 151 11.82 7.80 -6.70
CA PRO A 151 11.63 9.08 -7.38
C PRO A 151 12.37 10.21 -6.70
N SER A 152 13.01 11.06 -7.50
CA SER A 152 13.75 12.19 -6.98
C SER A 152 12.82 13.20 -6.29
N PHE A 153 13.28 13.81 -5.20
CA PHE A 153 12.58 14.90 -4.55
C PHE A 153 13.54 15.98 -4.04
N THR A 154 13.00 17.20 -3.94
CA THR A 154 13.56 18.27 -3.12
C THR A 154 12.48 18.67 -2.12
N GLY A 155 12.85 18.67 -0.86
CA GLY A 155 11.93 18.84 0.25
C GLY A 155 12.63 19.37 1.48
N LYS A 156 12.05 19.09 2.64
CA LYS A 156 12.57 19.50 3.94
C LYS A 156 12.43 18.39 4.96
N ASP A 157 13.25 18.42 5.99
CA ASP A 157 12.97 17.67 7.21
C ASP A 157 11.95 18.40 8.11
N LEU A 158 11.46 17.75 9.17
CA LEU A 158 10.51 18.35 10.10
C LEU A 158 11.07 19.52 10.93
N ASP A 159 12.37 19.81 10.84
CA ASP A 159 13.01 21.00 11.42
C ASP A 159 13.17 22.15 10.40
N GLY A 160 12.77 21.91 9.14
CA GLY A 160 12.77 22.89 8.06
C GLY A 160 14.07 22.95 7.25
N ASN A 161 15.04 22.08 7.54
CA ASN A 161 16.29 21.98 6.78
C ASN A 161 16.01 21.41 5.40
N GLU A 162 16.67 21.92 4.36
CA GLU A 162 16.50 21.40 3.00
C GLU A 162 17.05 19.98 2.87
N VAL A 163 16.30 19.12 2.18
CA VAL A 163 16.70 17.74 1.87
C VAL A 163 16.51 17.50 0.38
N LYS A 164 17.54 16.96 -0.27
CA LYS A 164 17.50 16.49 -1.66
C LYS A 164 17.74 15.00 -1.68
N SER A 165 16.91 14.25 -2.40
CA SER A 165 17.02 12.79 -2.50
C SER A 165 18.39 12.33 -2.96
N ASP A 166 19.00 13.05 -3.92
CA ASP A 166 20.32 12.70 -4.46
C ASP A 166 21.42 12.80 -3.41
N ASP A 167 21.40 13.87 -2.60
CA ASP A 167 22.36 14.05 -1.50
C ASP A 167 22.09 13.06 -0.36
N LEU A 168 20.81 12.81 -0.05
CA LEU A 168 20.39 11.87 0.98
C LEU A 168 20.85 10.43 0.64
N PHE A 169 20.56 9.96 -0.57
CA PHE A 169 20.89 8.60 -0.96
C PHE A 169 22.39 8.47 -1.20
N SER A 170 23.03 9.40 -1.92
CA SER A 170 24.47 9.30 -2.19
C SER A 170 25.37 9.43 -0.95
N GLY A 171 24.86 10.10 0.09
CA GLY A 171 25.53 10.21 1.40
C GLY A 171 25.52 8.94 2.22
N ASN A 172 24.62 8.00 1.94
CA ASN A 172 24.40 6.78 2.72
C ASN A 172 24.75 5.52 1.91
N ALA A 173 25.39 4.53 2.53
CA ALA A 173 25.60 3.22 1.91
C ALA A 173 24.26 2.53 1.61
N VAL A 174 23.27 2.76 2.47
CA VAL A 174 21.90 2.29 2.36
C VAL A 174 20.97 3.28 3.04
N THR A 175 19.81 3.55 2.45
CA THR A 175 18.74 4.32 3.08
C THR A 175 17.49 3.45 3.21
N VAL A 176 16.95 3.32 4.43
CA VAL A 176 15.66 2.68 4.67
C VAL A 176 14.59 3.76 4.71
N VAL A 177 13.55 3.63 3.89
CA VAL A 177 12.48 4.62 3.74
C VAL A 177 11.18 4.02 4.25
N ASN A 178 10.69 4.51 5.39
CA ASN A 178 9.43 4.07 5.99
C ASN A 178 8.31 5.10 5.73
N PHE A 179 7.22 4.64 5.15
CA PHE A 179 6.01 5.40 4.91
C PHE A 179 5.03 5.20 6.05
N TRP A 180 4.54 6.30 6.62
CA TRP A 180 3.61 6.26 7.76
C TRP A 180 2.64 7.46 7.75
N PHE A 181 1.71 7.50 8.70
CA PHE A 181 0.94 8.71 9.00
C PHE A 181 0.54 8.74 10.48
N THR A 182 0.26 9.93 10.98
CA THR A 182 0.12 10.24 12.42
C THR A 182 -0.96 9.42 13.15
N THR A 183 -1.99 8.97 12.44
CA THR A 183 -3.09 8.17 13.00
C THR A 183 -3.05 6.69 12.61
N CYS A 184 -1.94 6.21 12.04
CA CYS A 184 -1.73 4.81 11.69
C CYS A 184 -1.28 4.03 12.93
N GLY A 185 -2.16 3.23 13.53
CA GLY A 185 -1.86 2.46 14.75
C GLY A 185 -0.59 1.60 14.64
N PRO A 186 -0.49 0.71 13.63
CA PRO A 186 0.71 -0.11 13.44
C PRO A 186 1.97 0.72 13.21
N CYS A 187 1.90 1.78 12.41
CA CYS A 187 3.05 2.67 12.17
C CYS A 187 3.55 3.32 13.46
N VAL A 188 2.61 3.84 14.28
CA VAL A 188 2.96 4.51 15.53
C VAL A 188 3.57 3.52 16.54
N SER A 189 3.10 2.27 16.54
CA SER A 189 3.59 1.24 17.44
C SER A 189 5.02 0.76 17.16
N GLU A 190 5.55 0.98 15.96
CA GLU A 190 6.91 0.55 15.57
C GLU A 190 7.95 1.67 15.62
N LEU A 191 7.56 2.92 15.87
CA LEU A 191 8.46 4.07 15.75
C LEU A 191 9.71 3.95 16.64
N SER A 192 9.57 3.37 17.84
CA SER A 192 10.67 3.21 18.78
C SER A 192 11.71 2.18 18.30
N GLU A 193 11.23 1.12 17.67
CA GLU A 193 12.01 0.05 17.06
C GLU A 193 12.71 0.56 15.80
N LEU A 194 12.03 1.36 14.98
CA LEU A 194 12.64 2.02 13.82
C LEU A 194 13.75 3.01 14.23
N ASP A 195 13.59 3.71 15.35
CA ASP A 195 14.65 4.58 15.89
C ASP A 195 15.87 3.78 16.38
N ALA A 196 15.63 2.64 17.05
CA ALA A 196 16.70 1.72 17.43
C ALA A 196 17.44 1.19 16.18
N MET A 197 16.70 0.77 15.16
CA MET A 197 17.25 0.33 13.87
C MET A 197 18.05 1.43 13.18
N ASN A 198 17.57 2.68 13.20
CA ASN A 198 18.30 3.81 12.63
C ASN A 198 19.70 3.98 13.26
N LYS A 199 19.81 3.79 14.57
CA LYS A 199 21.11 3.83 15.28
C LYS A 199 22.04 2.71 14.82
N GLU A 200 21.53 1.50 14.63
CA GLU A 200 22.31 0.37 14.11
C GLU A 200 22.72 0.58 12.63
N LEU A 201 21.83 1.15 11.82
CA LEU A 201 22.11 1.51 10.43
C LEU A 201 23.20 2.57 10.34
N ALA A 202 23.19 3.57 11.21
CA ALA A 202 24.21 4.62 11.25
C ALA A 202 25.62 4.06 11.48
N GLU A 203 25.76 3.02 12.31
CA GLU A 203 27.05 2.33 12.51
C GLU A 203 27.54 1.61 11.24
N LYS A 204 26.62 1.24 10.34
CA LYS A 204 26.89 0.63 9.04
C LYS A 204 26.98 1.66 7.90
N GLY A 205 26.94 2.96 8.22
CA GLY A 205 26.98 4.04 7.23
C GLY A 205 25.68 4.23 6.44
N GLY A 206 24.56 3.75 6.98
CA GLY A 206 23.22 3.96 6.44
C GLY A 206 22.35 4.86 7.32
N GLU A 207 21.16 5.19 6.84
CA GLU A 207 20.17 6.02 7.54
C GLU A 207 18.76 5.46 7.34
N LEU A 208 17.90 5.58 8.34
CA LEU A 208 16.46 5.39 8.20
C LEU A 208 15.78 6.76 8.15
N ILE A 209 14.94 6.97 7.14
CA ILE A 209 14.07 8.14 7.05
C ILE A 209 12.59 7.76 7.09
N GLY A 210 11.78 8.64 7.67
CA GLY A 210 10.33 8.55 7.61
C GLY A 210 9.75 9.53 6.58
N ILE A 211 8.70 9.10 5.89
CA ILE A 211 7.85 9.96 5.05
C ILE A 211 6.43 9.87 5.62
N ASN A 212 5.99 10.94 6.27
CA ASN A 212 4.64 11.02 6.81
C ASN A 212 3.70 11.59 5.73
N ALA A 213 2.74 10.80 5.27
CA ALA A 213 1.84 11.16 4.17
C ALA A 213 1.01 12.43 4.44
N PHE A 214 0.74 12.77 5.70
CA PHE A 214 -0.01 13.99 6.06
C PHE A 214 0.86 15.26 6.09
N THR A 215 2.18 15.10 6.11
CA THR A 215 3.13 16.23 6.15
C THR A 215 3.56 16.71 4.77
N LEU A 216 3.14 16.01 3.70
CA LEU A 216 3.33 16.45 2.33
C LEU A 216 2.81 17.90 2.18
N ASP A 217 3.45 18.66 1.30
CA ASP A 217 3.24 20.11 1.11
C ASP A 217 3.61 21.01 2.29
N GLY A 218 4.03 20.44 3.42
CA GLY A 218 4.58 21.17 4.54
C GLY A 218 3.53 21.89 5.39
N ASP A 219 2.34 21.31 5.54
CA ASP A 219 1.33 21.82 6.47
C ASP A 219 1.88 21.85 7.91
N GLU A 220 1.95 23.05 8.50
CA GLU A 220 2.57 23.26 9.81
C GLU A 220 1.87 22.48 10.94
N LYS A 221 0.55 22.25 10.84
CA LYS A 221 -0.22 21.51 11.84
C LYS A 221 0.09 20.03 11.75
N SER A 222 0.08 19.46 10.54
CA SER A 222 0.48 18.07 10.30
C SER A 222 1.92 17.80 10.74
N ILE A 223 2.84 18.73 10.46
CA ILE A 223 4.24 18.63 10.91
C ILE A 223 4.30 18.62 12.44
N ALA A 224 3.63 19.54 13.11
CA ALA A 224 3.62 19.60 14.58
C ALA A 224 3.05 18.32 15.21
N GLU A 225 1.97 17.78 14.65
CA GLU A 225 1.36 16.52 15.09
C GLU A 225 2.30 15.32 14.86
N ALA A 226 2.97 15.25 13.71
CA ALA A 226 3.96 14.20 13.43
C ALA A 226 5.13 14.25 14.43
N LYS A 227 5.66 15.45 14.73
CA LYS A 227 6.72 15.63 15.75
C LYS A 227 6.26 15.19 17.14
N GLU A 228 5.04 15.56 17.54
CA GLU A 228 4.48 15.13 18.83
C GLU A 228 4.36 13.60 18.93
N VAL A 229 3.94 12.93 17.86
CA VAL A 229 3.85 11.47 17.83
C VAL A 229 5.23 10.81 17.86
N LEU A 230 6.21 11.32 17.12
CA LEU A 230 7.59 10.83 17.15
C LEU A 230 8.18 10.97 18.57
N ASP A 231 8.07 12.16 19.17
CA ASP A 231 8.57 12.44 20.53
C ASP A 231 7.94 11.52 21.58
N LYS A 232 6.61 11.32 21.51
CA LYS A 232 5.89 10.42 22.44
C LYS A 232 6.31 8.96 22.34
N ASN A 233 6.75 8.52 21.16
CA ASN A 233 7.16 7.15 20.90
C ASN A 233 8.70 6.99 20.91
N GLY A 234 9.43 8.00 21.39
CA GLY A 234 10.89 7.92 21.54
C GLY A 234 11.65 7.83 20.23
N ALA A 235 11.05 8.31 19.14
CA ALA A 235 11.63 8.30 17.80
C ALA A 235 12.19 9.67 17.42
N SER A 236 13.42 9.66 16.90
CA SER A 236 14.20 10.85 16.56
C SER A 236 14.86 10.76 15.19
N TYR A 237 14.67 9.65 14.47
CA TYR A 237 15.15 9.48 13.10
C TYR A 237 14.51 10.53 12.17
N ARG A 238 15.26 10.91 11.13
CA ARG A 238 14.86 12.03 10.26
C ARG A 238 13.55 11.70 9.55
N ASN A 239 12.61 12.64 9.59
CA ASN A 239 11.39 12.58 8.81
C ASN A 239 11.41 13.70 7.78
N VAL A 240 11.02 13.40 6.54
CA VAL A 240 11.09 14.32 5.41
C VAL A 240 9.73 14.48 4.73
N TYR A 241 9.51 15.66 4.15
CA TYR A 241 8.34 15.97 3.35
C TYR A 241 8.74 16.76 2.10
N PHE A 242 7.87 16.72 1.09
CA PHE A 242 8.06 17.36 -0.20
C PHE A 242 6.67 17.67 -0.81
N ASP A 243 6.68 18.34 -1.95
CA ASP A 243 5.48 18.68 -2.72
C ASP A 243 4.73 17.41 -3.17
N SER A 244 3.43 17.33 -2.89
CA SER A 244 2.57 16.19 -3.24
C SER A 244 2.39 16.03 -4.76
N ASP A 245 2.56 17.11 -5.54
CA ASP A 245 2.53 17.07 -7.01
C ASP A 245 3.87 16.58 -7.62
N SER A 246 4.93 16.45 -6.82
CA SER A 246 6.21 15.89 -7.26
C SER A 246 6.12 14.40 -7.59
N ASP A 247 7.12 13.84 -8.28
CA ASP A 247 7.13 12.41 -8.60
C ASP A 247 7.21 11.54 -7.33
N ALA A 248 7.93 11.99 -6.29
CA ALA A 248 7.92 11.34 -4.98
C ALA A 248 6.59 11.53 -4.22
N GLY A 249 5.93 12.67 -4.39
CA GLY A 249 4.58 12.94 -3.89
C GLY A 249 3.56 11.96 -4.46
N LYS A 250 3.55 11.80 -5.79
CA LYS A 250 2.72 10.82 -6.50
C LYS A 250 3.05 9.38 -6.12
N PHE A 251 4.33 9.07 -5.91
CA PHE A 251 4.75 7.75 -5.42
C PHE A 251 4.22 7.49 -4.01
N THR A 252 4.28 8.48 -3.12
CA THR A 252 3.72 8.40 -1.77
C THR A 252 2.21 8.21 -1.80
N ALA A 253 1.51 8.91 -2.71
CA ALA A 253 0.07 8.73 -2.93
C ALA A 253 -0.28 7.34 -3.50
N GLY A 254 0.67 6.67 -4.16
CA GLY A 254 0.53 5.29 -4.65
C GLY A 254 0.81 4.22 -3.59
N ILE A 255 1.26 4.59 -2.38
CA ILE A 255 1.39 3.65 -1.27
C ILE A 255 0.00 3.28 -0.78
N TYR A 256 -0.40 2.04 -1.03
CA TYR A 256 -1.75 1.54 -0.76
C TYR A 256 -1.93 1.01 0.68
N ALA A 257 -0.83 0.69 1.37
CA ALA A 257 -0.84 0.13 2.71
C ALA A 257 0.21 0.81 3.58
N TYR A 258 -0.12 1.03 4.85
CA TYR A 258 0.75 1.69 5.82
C TYR A 258 0.88 0.84 7.10
N PRO A 259 2.09 0.71 7.67
CA PRO A 259 3.34 1.24 7.13
C PRO A 259 3.80 0.42 5.91
N THR A 260 4.63 1.04 5.08
CA THR A 260 5.37 0.35 4.02
C THR A 260 6.81 0.80 4.07
N THR A 261 7.75 -0.14 3.95
CA THR A 261 9.18 0.14 4.01
C THR A 261 9.87 -0.27 2.72
N TYR A 262 10.73 0.62 2.21
CA TYR A 262 11.60 0.38 1.06
C TYR A 262 13.07 0.47 1.48
N VAL A 263 13.92 -0.31 0.84
CA VAL A 263 15.38 -0.16 0.93
C VAL A 263 15.90 0.48 -0.34
N VAL A 264 16.74 1.50 -0.19
CA VAL A 264 17.31 2.28 -1.30
C VAL A 264 18.83 2.26 -1.21
N ASP A 265 19.50 1.91 -2.30
CA ASP A 265 20.96 1.93 -2.38
C ASP A 265 21.51 3.36 -2.52
N ARG A 266 22.84 3.51 -2.40
CA ARG A 266 23.53 4.81 -2.56
C ARG A 266 23.22 5.53 -3.88
N ASN A 267 22.90 4.78 -4.93
CA ASN A 267 22.59 5.33 -6.24
C ASN A 267 21.11 5.74 -6.37
N GLY A 268 20.30 5.57 -5.33
CA GLY A 268 18.86 5.83 -5.32
C GLY A 268 18.03 4.69 -5.92
N ASN A 269 18.61 3.51 -6.15
CA ASN A 269 17.86 2.36 -6.68
C ASN A 269 17.12 1.64 -5.55
N ILE A 270 15.89 1.19 -5.82
CA ILE A 270 15.14 0.36 -4.88
C ILE A 270 15.73 -1.05 -4.89
N VAL A 271 15.95 -1.61 -3.70
CA VAL A 271 16.52 -2.94 -3.50
C VAL A 271 15.43 -3.88 -2.98
N GLY A 272 15.01 -4.82 -3.82
CA GLY A 272 13.97 -5.79 -3.47
C GLY A 272 12.55 -5.24 -3.56
N ASP A 273 11.60 -6.04 -3.08
CA ASP A 273 10.18 -5.68 -3.01
C ASP A 273 9.90 -4.84 -1.75
N PRO A 274 8.87 -3.97 -1.76
CA PRO A 274 8.44 -3.28 -0.56
C PRO A 274 8.01 -4.23 0.55
N ILE A 275 8.34 -3.88 1.78
CA ILE A 275 7.89 -4.60 2.98
C ILE A 275 6.64 -3.91 3.49
N VAL A 276 5.50 -4.57 3.32
CA VAL A 276 4.19 -4.05 3.73
C VAL A 276 3.86 -4.49 5.16
N GLY A 277 3.31 -3.56 5.93
CA GLY A 277 2.97 -3.75 7.33
C GLY A 277 4.12 -3.44 8.29
N ALA A 278 3.79 -3.35 9.58
CA ALA A 278 4.76 -2.99 10.61
C ALA A 278 5.81 -4.07 10.77
N ILE A 279 7.09 -3.70 10.89
CA ILE A 279 8.27 -4.58 10.91
C ILE A 279 8.43 -5.23 12.29
N THR A 280 7.41 -6.00 12.68
CA THR A 280 7.25 -6.55 14.03
C THR A 280 7.46 -8.06 14.07
N ASN A 281 7.34 -8.74 12.92
CA ASN A 281 7.56 -10.17 12.83
C ASN A 281 8.95 -10.51 12.26
N LYS A 282 9.37 -11.74 12.54
CA LYS A 282 10.69 -12.23 12.17
C LYS A 282 10.93 -12.23 10.66
N ASN A 283 9.93 -12.58 9.85
CA ASN A 283 10.09 -12.69 8.40
C ASN A 283 10.30 -11.32 7.76
N GLN A 284 9.55 -10.29 8.20
CA GLN A 284 9.74 -8.91 7.73
C GLN A 284 11.13 -8.39 8.09
N MET A 285 11.59 -8.66 9.32
CA MET A 285 12.95 -8.30 9.75
C MET A 285 14.04 -9.01 8.95
N GLU A 286 13.86 -10.31 8.66
CA GLU A 286 14.83 -11.08 7.87
C GLU A 286 14.89 -10.58 6.42
N GLU A 287 13.76 -10.27 5.80
CA GLU A 287 13.73 -9.72 4.44
C GLU A 287 14.32 -8.30 4.40
N LEU A 288 13.98 -7.44 5.37
CA LEU A 288 14.58 -6.11 5.49
C LEU A 288 16.10 -6.20 5.63
N GLN A 289 16.59 -7.08 6.50
CA GLN A 289 18.03 -7.25 6.70
C GLN A 289 18.71 -7.77 5.43
N LYS A 290 18.08 -8.69 4.70
CA LYS A 290 18.59 -9.19 3.42
C LYS A 290 18.69 -8.08 2.36
N GLN A 291 17.70 -7.20 2.27
CA GLN A 291 17.73 -6.05 1.36
C GLN A 291 18.82 -5.04 1.77
N ILE A 292 18.94 -4.74 3.07
CA ILE A 292 20.00 -3.88 3.63
C ILE A 292 21.39 -4.43 3.31
N ASP A 293 21.62 -5.73 3.58
CA ASP A 293 22.90 -6.38 3.34
C ASP A 293 23.24 -6.39 1.84
N THR A 294 22.23 -6.56 0.98
CA THR A 294 22.40 -6.47 -0.47
C THR A 294 22.83 -5.06 -0.89
N ALA A 295 22.17 -4.02 -0.39
CA ALA A 295 22.53 -2.63 -0.67
C ALA A 295 23.96 -2.27 -0.21
N ILE A 296 24.34 -2.71 0.99
CA ILE A 296 25.68 -2.48 1.53
C ILE A 296 26.74 -3.28 0.76
N ALA A 297 26.44 -4.51 0.34
CA ALA A 297 27.38 -5.35 -0.40
C ALA A 297 27.67 -4.81 -1.81
N THR A 298 26.70 -4.14 -2.44
CA THR A 298 26.87 -3.49 -3.75
C THR A 298 27.50 -2.10 -3.66
N ASP A 299 27.57 -1.52 -2.45
CA ASP A 299 28.25 -0.24 -2.23
C ASP A 299 29.75 -0.36 -2.55
N SER A 300 30.13 0.28 -3.64
CA SER A 300 31.49 0.23 -4.19
C SER A 300 32.39 1.35 -3.66
N VAL A 301 31.86 2.21 -2.77
CA VAL A 301 32.51 3.46 -2.31
C VAL A 301 33.30 3.26 -0.99
N LYS A 302 33.73 2.03 -0.68
CA LYS A 302 34.52 1.71 0.52
C LYS A 302 35.74 2.60 0.75
#